data_AF-A0AA39C2Z6-F1
#
_entry.id   AF-A0AA39C2Z6-F1
#
_cell.length_a   1.000
_cell.length_b   1.000
_cell.length_c   1.000
_cell.angle_alpha   90.00
_cell.angle_beta   90.00
_cell.angle_gamma   90.00
#
_symmetry.space_group_name_H-M   'P 1'
#
loop_
_entity.id
_entity.type
_entity.pdbx_description
1 polymer ?
#
loop_
_entity_poly.entity_id
_entity_poly.type
_entity_poly.pdbx_seq_one_letter_code
_entity_poly.pdbx_strand_id
1 'polypeptide(L)'
;MGDRVRHKGKFIKKKVLDKRMKIVNSLRQKKAAKNDNKPVESNLGKGPRLVDLKELGKNLRCCQCHEVLSLDNIYDETRAGFHSSLRVNCMKCNTLSIVSTGKLHSVTNNNRCKHSNITTGVVLGAIQAGYGCSGLNKILACANMPTISTNLFK
;
A
#
# COMPACT_ATOMS: atom_id res chain seq x y z
N MET A 1 33.51 34.70 -19.85
CA MET A 1 32.03 34.72 -19.92
C MET A 1 31.52 33.36 -19.44
N GLY A 2 30.65 33.30 -18.43
CA GLY A 2 30.22 32.02 -17.85
C GLY A 2 28.95 31.48 -18.51
N ASP A 3 29.02 30.29 -19.12
CA ASP A 3 27.91 29.62 -19.83
C ASP A 3 26.63 29.52 -18.97
N ARG A 4 25.65 30.36 -19.31
CA ARG A 4 24.29 30.32 -18.78
C ARG A 4 23.40 29.65 -19.82
N VAL A 5 22.61 28.66 -19.37
CA VAL A 5 21.66 27.90 -20.18
C VAL A 5 20.24 28.21 -19.74
N ARG A 6 19.28 28.17 -20.67
CA ARG A 6 17.85 28.42 -20.36
C ARG A 6 17.19 27.09 -19.97
N HIS A 7 16.63 27.02 -18.77
CA HIS A 7 15.92 25.84 -18.28
C HIS A 7 14.61 26.27 -17.60
N LYS A 8 13.48 25.72 -18.07
CA LYS A 8 12.11 26.10 -17.64
C LYS A 8 11.90 27.63 -17.63
N GLY A 9 12.24 28.26 -18.74
CA GLY A 9 12.08 29.71 -18.94
C GLY A 9 13.11 30.60 -18.25
N LYS A 10 13.93 30.09 -17.31
CA LYS A 10 14.91 30.87 -16.54
C LYS A 10 16.35 30.62 -17.01
N PHE A 11 17.19 31.66 -17.00
CA PHE A 11 18.62 31.53 -17.25
C PHE A 11 19.35 31.03 -16.00
N ILE A 12 20.07 29.91 -16.13
CA ILE A 12 20.75 29.22 -15.03
C ILE A 12 22.18 28.90 -15.47
N LYS A 13 23.15 29.01 -14.56
CA LYS A 13 24.54 28.57 -14.84
C LYS A 13 24.57 27.07 -15.12
N LYS A 14 25.24 26.63 -16.19
CA LYS A 14 25.32 25.21 -16.61
C LYS A 14 25.67 24.25 -15.46
N LYS A 15 26.67 24.60 -14.64
CA LYS A 15 27.09 23.86 -13.43
C LYS A 15 25.95 23.59 -12.43
N VAL A 16 25.01 24.53 -12.26
CA VAL A 16 23.89 24.39 -11.33
C VAL A 16 22.83 23.43 -11.88
N LEU A 17 22.58 23.49 -13.19
CA LEU A 17 21.66 22.56 -13.86
C LEU A 17 22.19 21.13 -13.80
N ASP A 18 23.48 20.94 -14.08
CA ASP A 18 24.13 19.62 -14.04
C ASP A 18 24.09 19.01 -12.64
N LYS A 19 24.33 19.82 -11.58
CA LYS A 19 24.22 19.37 -10.19
C LYS A 19 22.79 18.92 -9.86
N ARG A 20 21.76 19.66 -10.31
CA ARG A 20 20.35 19.29 -10.12
C ARG A 20 19.99 18.01 -10.86
N MET A 21 20.42 17.87 -12.12
CA MET A 21 20.19 16.65 -12.92
C MET A 21 20.86 15.42 -12.29
N LYS A 22 22.10 15.55 -11.78
CA LYS A 22 22.78 14.48 -11.05
C LYS A 22 22.01 14.03 -9.81
N ILE A 23 21.47 14.96 -9.02
CA ILE A 23 20.65 14.64 -7.84
C ILE A 23 19.37 13.89 -8.27
N VAL A 24 18.64 14.41 -9.26
CA VAL A 24 17.40 13.77 -9.76
C VAL A 24 17.67 12.37 -10.29
N ASN A 25 18.75 12.17 -11.06
CA ASN A 25 19.12 10.85 -11.60
C ASN A 25 19.52 9.88 -10.48
N SER A 26 20.27 10.34 -9.47
CA SER A 26 20.61 9.51 -8.30
C SER A 26 19.38 9.07 -7.50
N LEU A 27 18.38 9.94 -7.36
CA LEU A 27 17.10 9.62 -6.70
C LEU A 27 16.26 8.64 -7.53
N ARG A 28 16.27 8.76 -8.87
CA ARG A 28 15.60 7.82 -9.77
C ARG A 28 16.25 6.44 -9.73
N GLN A 29 17.59 6.37 -9.76
CA GLN A 29 18.33 5.11 -9.62
C GLN A 29 18.08 4.45 -8.26
N LYS A 30 18.05 5.21 -7.16
CA LYS A 30 17.69 4.68 -5.83
C LYS A 30 16.24 4.19 -5.74
N LYS A 31 15.31 4.76 -6.51
CA LYS A 31 13.93 4.28 -6.61
C LYS A 31 13.81 3.02 -7.45
N ALA A 32 14.51 2.94 -8.59
CA ALA A 32 14.57 1.75 -9.43
C ALA A 32 15.21 0.57 -8.67
N ALA A 33 16.34 0.80 -7.99
CA ALA A 33 17.01 -0.20 -7.16
C ALA A 33 16.23 -0.60 -5.89
N LYS A 34 15.19 0.15 -5.50
CA LYS A 34 14.24 -0.26 -4.45
C LYS A 34 13.09 -1.12 -4.97
N ASN A 35 12.82 -1.05 -6.28
CA ASN A 35 11.79 -1.84 -6.96
C ASN A 35 12.33 -3.20 -7.41
N ASP A 36 13.62 -3.30 -7.70
CA ASP A 36 14.26 -4.56 -8.07
C ASP A 36 14.86 -5.23 -6.82
N ASN A 37 14.37 -6.43 -6.50
CA ASN A 37 14.94 -7.38 -5.55
C ASN A 37 14.84 -7.04 -4.05
N LYS A 38 13.62 -7.03 -3.52
CA LYS A 38 13.39 -7.85 -2.32
C LYS A 38 12.72 -9.14 -2.78
N PRO A 39 13.23 -10.33 -2.40
CA PRO A 39 12.41 -11.52 -2.51
C PRO A 39 11.14 -11.21 -1.72
N VAL A 40 9.99 -11.29 -2.37
CA VAL A 40 8.71 -11.31 -1.68
C VAL A 40 8.71 -12.65 -0.96
N GLU A 41 9.32 -12.70 0.22
CA GLU A 41 9.02 -13.76 1.17
C GLU A 41 7.50 -13.81 1.24
N SER A 42 6.94 -14.99 1.01
CA SER A 42 5.51 -15.28 1.12
C SER A 42 5.09 -15.02 2.56
N ASN A 43 4.87 -13.76 2.91
CA ASN A 43 4.36 -13.26 4.18
C ASN A 43 2.86 -13.50 4.28
N LEU A 44 2.42 -14.63 3.72
CA LEU A 44 1.05 -15.08 3.63
C LEU A 44 0.49 -15.20 5.04
N GLY A 45 -0.40 -14.28 5.42
CA GLY A 45 -1.05 -14.31 6.73
C GLY A 45 -0.11 -14.16 7.94
N LYS A 46 1.17 -13.79 7.76
CA LYS A 46 2.07 -13.60 8.90
C LYS A 46 1.77 -12.29 9.63
N GLY A 47 1.53 -12.38 10.93
CA GLY A 47 1.28 -11.26 11.84
C GLY A 47 -0.18 -10.78 11.87
N PRO A 48 -0.56 -10.01 12.90
CA PRO A 48 -1.91 -9.48 13.06
C PRO A 48 -2.36 -8.59 11.88
N ARG A 49 -3.67 -8.56 11.64
CA ARG A 49 -4.33 -7.70 10.64
C ARG A 49 -5.46 -6.92 11.28
N LEU A 50 -5.62 -5.67 10.86
CA LEU A 50 -6.80 -4.87 11.17
C LEU A 50 -7.88 -5.18 10.14
N VAL A 51 -9.03 -5.67 10.61
CA VAL A 51 -10.13 -6.12 9.75
C VAL A 51 -11.46 -5.56 10.24
N ASP A 52 -12.38 -5.33 9.31
CA ASP A 52 -13.79 -5.12 9.64
C ASP A 52 -14.44 -6.50 9.68
N LEU A 53 -14.72 -7.01 10.89
CA LEU A 53 -15.25 -8.36 11.09
C LEU A 53 -16.56 -8.60 10.34
N LYS A 54 -17.43 -7.59 10.25
CA LYS A 54 -18.72 -7.70 9.56
C LYS A 54 -18.53 -7.82 8.05
N GLU A 55 -17.63 -7.00 7.51
CA GLU A 55 -17.29 -7.04 6.08
C GLU A 55 -16.54 -8.32 5.71
N LEU A 56 -15.59 -8.76 6.55
CA LEU A 56 -14.85 -9.99 6.36
C LEU A 56 -15.78 -11.21 6.35
N GLY A 57 -16.66 -11.33 7.35
CA GLY A 57 -17.62 -12.44 7.43
C GLY A 57 -18.57 -12.50 6.23
N LYS A 58 -18.97 -11.34 5.69
CA LYS A 58 -19.77 -11.26 4.46
C LYS A 58 -18.99 -11.75 3.23
N ASN A 59 -17.72 -11.37 3.13
CA ASN A 59 -16.88 -11.64 1.97
C ASN A 59 -16.21 -13.03 1.98
N LEU A 60 -16.23 -13.75 3.12
CA LEU A 60 -15.75 -15.13 3.26
C LEU A 60 -16.71 -16.16 2.64
N ARG A 61 -17.08 -15.94 1.39
CA ARG A 61 -17.93 -16.84 0.60
C ARG A 61 -17.34 -17.04 -0.78
N CYS A 62 -17.43 -18.26 -1.27
CA CYS A 62 -16.99 -18.59 -2.61
C CYS A 62 -17.77 -17.77 -3.64
N CYS A 63 -17.08 -17.20 -4.63
CA CYS A 63 -17.72 -16.46 -5.72
C CYS A 63 -18.54 -17.35 -6.68
N GLN A 64 -18.33 -18.67 -6.65
CA GLN A 64 -18.98 -19.62 -7.55
C GLN A 64 -20.04 -20.49 -6.85
N CYS A 65 -19.69 -21.15 -5.75
CA CYS A 65 -20.61 -22.07 -5.06
C CYS A 65 -21.22 -21.49 -3.77
N HIS A 66 -20.86 -20.25 -3.40
CA HIS A 66 -21.33 -19.54 -2.19
C HIS A 66 -21.07 -20.21 -0.84
N GLU A 67 -20.32 -21.31 -0.84
CA GLU A 67 -19.82 -22.00 0.36
C GLU A 67 -18.96 -21.06 1.22
N VAL A 68 -19.00 -21.25 2.53
CA VAL A 68 -18.15 -20.50 3.45
C VAL A 68 -16.70 -20.87 3.23
N LEU A 69 -15.83 -19.87 3.13
CA LEU A 69 -14.40 -20.06 2.93
C LEU A 69 -13.67 -20.10 4.27
N SER A 70 -12.65 -20.97 4.39
CA SER A 70 -11.75 -20.98 5.54
C SER A 70 -10.56 -20.06 5.30
N LEU A 71 -10.18 -19.30 6.34
CA LEU A 71 -8.94 -18.51 6.36
C LEU A 71 -7.67 -19.38 6.37
N ASP A 72 -7.78 -20.67 6.68
CA ASP A 72 -6.64 -21.59 6.58
C ASP A 72 -6.25 -21.86 5.12
N ASN A 73 -7.17 -21.63 4.18
CA ASN A 73 -6.99 -21.89 2.75
C ASN A 73 -6.64 -20.62 1.96
N ILE A 74 -5.99 -19.64 2.60
CA ILE A 74 -5.47 -18.45 1.89
C ILE A 74 -4.32 -18.91 0.99
N TYR A 75 -4.43 -18.60 -0.29
CA TYR A 75 -3.41 -18.83 -1.31
C TYR A 75 -2.45 -17.63 -1.44
N ASP A 76 -3.00 -16.41 -1.43
CA ASP A 76 -2.19 -15.19 -1.50
C ASP A 76 -2.87 -13.99 -0.81
N GLU A 77 -2.09 -12.97 -0.47
CA GLU A 77 -2.52 -11.73 0.16
C GLU A 77 -1.96 -10.50 -0.56
N THR A 78 -2.85 -9.67 -1.12
CA THR A 78 -2.48 -8.32 -1.59
C THR A 78 -2.80 -7.28 -0.53
N ARG A 79 -1.82 -6.44 -0.16
CA ARG A 79 -2.00 -5.41 0.88
C ARG A 79 -1.98 -4.00 0.31
N ALA A 80 -2.87 -3.14 0.81
CA ALA A 80 -2.93 -1.72 0.52
C ALA A 80 -3.17 -0.94 1.83
N GLY A 81 -2.08 -0.50 2.48
CA GLY A 81 -2.16 0.08 3.83
C GLY A 81 -2.54 -0.99 4.85
N PHE A 82 -3.60 -0.77 5.61
CA PHE A 82 -4.16 -1.77 6.54
C PHE A 82 -5.18 -2.70 5.88
N HIS A 83 -5.54 -2.44 4.63
CA HIS A 83 -6.46 -3.28 3.90
C HIS A 83 -5.74 -4.47 3.28
N SER A 84 -6.39 -5.64 3.38
CA SER A 84 -5.89 -6.88 2.80
C SER A 84 -6.96 -7.46 1.87
N SER A 85 -6.51 -7.92 0.72
CA SER A 85 -7.30 -8.66 -0.26
C SER A 85 -6.73 -10.07 -0.33
N LEU A 86 -7.47 -11.02 0.24
CA LEU A 86 -7.07 -12.40 0.38
C LEU A 86 -7.59 -13.19 -0.81
N ARG A 87 -6.72 -13.93 -1.48
CA ARG A 87 -7.13 -14.95 -2.46
C ARG A 87 -7.28 -16.26 -1.70
N VAL A 88 -8.50 -16.75 -1.57
CA VAL A 88 -8.82 -17.94 -0.77
C VAL A 88 -9.33 -19.05 -1.68
N ASN A 89 -8.77 -20.25 -1.54
CA ASN A 89 -9.20 -21.41 -2.31
C ASN A 89 -10.44 -22.05 -1.68
N CYS A 90 -11.45 -22.32 -2.51
CA CYS A 90 -12.63 -23.05 -2.07
C CYS A 90 -12.39 -24.56 -2.12
N MET A 91 -12.50 -25.25 -0.98
CA MET A 91 -12.30 -26.71 -0.91
C MET A 91 -13.35 -27.53 -1.66
N LYS A 92 -14.51 -26.94 -1.98
CA LYS A 92 -15.62 -27.64 -2.63
C LYS A 92 -15.54 -27.61 -4.16
N CYS A 93 -15.16 -26.47 -4.73
CA CYS A 93 -15.14 -26.26 -6.19
C CYS A 93 -13.76 -25.86 -6.75
N ASN A 94 -12.74 -25.76 -5.88
CA ASN A 94 -11.36 -25.35 -6.21
C ASN A 94 -11.23 -23.97 -6.88
N THR A 95 -12.26 -23.13 -6.75
CA THR A 95 -12.25 -21.76 -7.28
C THR A 95 -11.61 -20.79 -6.30
N LEU A 96 -10.65 -20.00 -6.78
CA LEU A 96 -10.04 -18.90 -6.04
C LEU A 96 -11.00 -17.72 -5.94
N SER A 97 -11.38 -17.36 -4.72
CA SER A 97 -12.25 -16.22 -4.43
C SER A 97 -11.44 -15.08 -3.83
N ILE A 98 -11.76 -13.84 -4.20
CA ILE A 98 -11.14 -12.64 -3.65
C ILE A 98 -11.97 -12.17 -2.46
N VAL A 99 -11.38 -12.21 -1.27
CA VAL A 99 -12.00 -11.84 0.00
C VAL A 99 -11.38 -10.53 0.47
N SER A 100 -12.21 -9.50 0.54
CA SER A 100 -11.84 -8.16 1.01
C SER A 100 -11.99 -8.07 2.54
N THR A 101 -10.94 -7.71 3.29
CA THR A 101 -10.98 -7.65 4.76
C THR A 101 -11.62 -6.38 5.34
N GLY A 102 -12.03 -5.45 4.48
CA GLY A 102 -12.70 -4.23 4.93
C GLY A 102 -13.31 -3.44 3.78
N LYS A 103 -14.08 -2.41 4.14
CA LYS A 103 -14.78 -1.58 3.16
C LYS A 103 -13.82 -0.64 2.44
N LEU A 104 -14.08 -0.49 1.15
CA LEU A 104 -13.38 0.43 0.26
C LEU A 104 -14.33 1.56 -0.12
N HIS A 105 -13.84 2.80 -0.08
CA HIS A 105 -14.53 3.98 -0.62
C HIS A 105 -13.78 4.51 -1.83
N SER A 106 -14.53 5.13 -2.73
CA SER A 106 -13.95 5.79 -3.89
C SER A 106 -13.42 7.17 -3.51
N VAL A 107 -12.19 7.47 -3.91
CA VAL A 107 -11.54 8.78 -3.66
C VAL A 107 -11.69 9.71 -4.87
N THR A 108 -12.03 9.15 -6.03
CA THR A 108 -12.16 9.88 -7.29
C THR A 108 -13.52 9.61 -7.89
N ASN A 109 -14.16 10.62 -8.50
CA ASN A 109 -15.45 10.45 -9.18
C ASN A 109 -15.48 9.31 -10.22
N ASN A 110 -14.32 8.91 -10.74
CA ASN A 110 -14.19 7.85 -11.75
C ASN A 110 -14.00 6.44 -11.17
N ASN A 111 -14.12 6.22 -9.85
CA ASN A 111 -13.93 4.92 -9.18
C ASN A 111 -12.58 4.21 -9.42
N ARG A 112 -11.58 4.91 -9.99
CA ARG A 112 -10.27 4.34 -10.31
C ARG A 112 -9.37 4.18 -9.09
N CYS A 113 -9.55 5.02 -8.09
CA CYS A 113 -8.80 4.96 -6.82
C CYS A 113 -9.75 4.64 -5.68
N LYS A 114 -9.53 3.49 -5.03
CA LYS A 114 -10.28 3.08 -3.85
C LYS A 114 -9.36 3.04 -2.64
N HIS A 115 -9.76 3.69 -1.56
CA HIS A 115 -9.06 3.65 -0.29
C HIS A 115 -9.88 2.86 0.73
N SER A 116 -9.20 2.27 1.70
CA SER A 116 -9.87 1.54 2.77
C SER A 116 -10.30 2.48 3.89
N ASN A 117 -11.52 2.29 4.37
CA ASN A 117 -12.05 3.05 5.52
C ASN A 117 -11.15 2.88 6.76
N ILE A 118 -10.66 1.66 7.00
CA ILE A 118 -9.77 1.36 8.12
C ILE A 118 -8.47 2.15 7.98
N THR A 119 -7.90 2.17 6.77
CA THR A 119 -6.64 2.88 6.52
C THR A 119 -6.82 4.38 6.70
N THR A 120 -7.87 4.96 6.12
CA THR A 120 -8.19 6.39 6.28
C THR A 120 -8.44 6.74 7.73
N GLY A 121 -9.19 5.92 8.48
CA GLY A 121 -9.47 6.15 9.90
C GLY A 121 -8.21 6.15 10.77
N VAL A 122 -7.31 5.19 10.56
CA VAL A 122 -6.03 5.13 11.31
C VAL A 122 -5.13 6.32 10.96
N VAL A 123 -5.03 6.68 9.69
CA VAL A 123 -4.22 7.84 9.26
C VAL A 123 -4.76 9.14 9.84
N LEU A 124 -6.08 9.38 9.77
CA LEU A 124 -6.71 10.55 10.35
C LEU A 124 -6.52 10.61 11.86
N GLY A 125 -6.72 9.49 12.56
CA GLY A 125 -6.49 9.40 13.99
C GLY A 125 -5.03 9.66 14.38
N ALA A 126 -4.07 9.14 13.60
CA ALA A 126 -2.65 9.41 13.81
C ALA A 126 -2.32 10.90 13.65
N ILE A 127 -2.84 11.55 12.60
CA ILE A 127 -2.66 12.99 12.37
C ILE A 127 -3.25 13.80 13.53
N GLN A 128 -4.47 13.48 13.96
CA GLN A 128 -5.14 14.18 15.07
C GLN A 128 -4.41 13.99 16.41
N ALA A 129 -3.77 12.84 16.61
CA ALA A 129 -2.94 12.55 17.78
C ALA A 129 -1.50 13.10 17.67
N GLY A 130 -1.17 13.86 16.62
CA GLY A 130 0.15 14.46 16.44
C GLY A 130 1.25 13.48 15.96
N TYR A 131 0.87 12.28 15.52
CA TYR A 131 1.80 11.31 14.97
C TYR A 131 2.01 11.48 13.46
N GLY A 132 3.26 11.62 13.04
CA GLY A 132 3.65 11.45 11.64
C GLY A 132 3.73 9.96 11.24
N CYS A 133 3.83 9.70 9.93
CA CYS A 133 3.96 8.36 9.36
C CYS A 133 5.03 7.48 10.04
N SER A 134 6.20 8.07 10.34
CA SER A 134 7.28 7.36 11.04
C SER A 134 6.91 6.98 12.48
N GLY A 135 6.19 7.84 13.19
CA GLY A 135 5.73 7.57 14.56
C GLY A 135 4.70 6.44 14.58
N LEU A 136 3.72 6.51 13.67
CA LEU A 136 2.74 5.44 13.50
C LEU A 136 3.41 4.10 13.16
N ASN A 137 4.34 4.10 12.19
CA ASN A 137 5.04 2.87 11.80
C ASN A 137 5.88 2.24 12.92
N LYS A 138 6.40 3.03 13.87
CA LYS A 138 7.07 2.48 15.06
C LYS A 138 6.11 1.70 15.95
N ILE A 139 4.91 2.25 16.19
CA ILE A 139 3.86 1.57 16.96
C ILE A 139 3.46 0.27 16.28
N LEU A 140 3.23 0.31 14.96
CA LEU A 140 2.87 -0.88 14.18
C LEU A 140 3.95 -1.95 14.20
N ALA A 141 5.22 -1.55 14.09
CA ALA A 141 6.33 -2.48 14.18
C ALA A 141 6.39 -3.18 15.55
N CYS A 142 6.18 -2.46 16.65
CA CYS A 142 6.10 -3.05 17.99
C CYS A 142 4.91 -4.03 18.13
N ALA A 143 3.79 -3.75 17.46
CA ALA A 143 2.61 -4.62 17.43
C ALA A 143 2.72 -5.77 16.41
N ASN A 144 3.86 -5.95 15.75
CA ASN A 144 4.07 -6.91 14.66
C ASN A 144 3.03 -6.76 13.51
N MET A 145 2.53 -5.54 13.31
CA MET A 145 1.57 -5.20 12.27
C MET A 145 2.26 -4.66 11.01
N PRO A 146 1.66 -4.84 9.82
CA PRO A 146 2.15 -4.23 8.59
C PRO A 146 2.26 -2.71 8.69
N THR A 147 3.40 -2.15 8.26
CA THR A 147 3.63 -0.71 8.20
C THR A 147 2.91 -0.05 7.02
N ILE A 148 2.57 1.22 7.14
CA ILE A 148 1.99 2.01 6.05
C ILE A 148 3.06 2.78 5.26
N SER A 149 2.85 2.90 3.96
CA SER A 149 3.74 3.71 3.10
C SER A 149 3.48 5.20 3.29
N THR A 150 4.51 6.02 3.10
CA THR A 150 4.39 7.49 3.15
C THR A 150 3.44 8.05 2.10
N ASN A 151 3.18 7.32 1.01
CA ASN A 151 2.25 7.75 -0.03
C ASN A 151 0.79 7.51 0.38
N LEU A 152 0.52 6.45 1.13
CA LEU A 152 -0.82 6.17 1.65
C LEU A 152 -1.17 7.00 2.90
N PHE A 153 -0.16 7.54 3.57
CA PHE A 153 -0.33 8.42 4.72
C PHE A 153 -0.62 9.87 4.33
N LYS A 154 -0.29 10.28 3.10
CA LYS A 154 -0.48 11.63 2.59
C LYS A 154 -1.76 11.72 1.76
#